data_AF-A0A0P9CFC8-F1
#
_entry.id   AF-A0A0P9CFC8-F1
#
_cell.length_a   1.000
_cell.length_b   1.000
_cell.length_c   1.000
_cell.angle_alpha   90.00
_cell.angle_beta   90.00
_cell.angle_gamma   90.00
#
_symmetry.space_group_name_H-M   'P 1'
#
loop_
_entity.id
_entity.type
_entity.pdbx_description
1 polymer ?
#
loop_
_entity_poly.entity_id
_entity_poly.type
_entity_poly.pdbx_seq_one_letter_code
_entity_poly.pdbx_strand_id
1 'polypeptide(L)'
;MHDADWTWMIYLATHNDAAEVGEMSVARMGRAVLNDRVRVLVQQATPARTVRRAIGMAAPGSDLGPIDSGAPETLLDFISWAAQTAPARRYALVLWSHGSGWEPREIER
;
A
#
# COMPACT_ATOMS: atom_id res chain seq x y z
N MET A 1 -8.52 19.01 14.10
CA MET A 1 -9.24 19.08 12.81
C MET A 1 -8.52 18.13 11.86
N HIS A 2 -9.20 17.21 11.20
CA HIS A 2 -8.56 16.37 10.18
C HIS A 2 -8.59 17.13 8.86
N ASP A 3 -7.42 17.35 8.25
CA ASP A 3 -7.28 18.13 7.01
C ASP A 3 -7.80 17.40 5.77
N ALA A 4 -8.04 16.08 5.84
CA ALA A 4 -8.55 15.26 4.74
C ALA A 4 -9.85 14.52 5.09
N ASP A 5 -10.72 14.34 4.09
CA ASP A 5 -11.95 13.54 4.21
C ASP A 5 -11.65 12.04 4.14
N TRP A 6 -10.70 11.65 3.29
CA TRP A 6 -10.33 10.25 3.07
C TRP A 6 -8.82 10.06 3.02
N THR A 7 -8.37 8.95 3.61
CA THR A 7 -7.05 8.36 3.36
C THR A 7 -7.22 6.98 2.73
N TRP A 8 -6.71 6.83 1.52
CA TRP A 8 -6.66 5.55 0.81
C TRP A 8 -5.29 4.91 1.06
N MET A 9 -5.33 3.73 1.67
CA MET A 9 -4.18 2.91 1.98
C MET A 9 -4.12 1.79 0.95
N ILE A 10 -3.09 1.77 0.11
CA ILE A 10 -2.94 0.77 -0.96
C ILE A 10 -1.74 -0.10 -0.62
N TYR A 11 -2.01 -1.37 -0.34
CA TYR A 11 -1.00 -2.36 0.05
C TYR A 11 -0.78 -3.35 -1.10
N LEU A 12 0.36 -3.23 -1.77
CA LEU A 12 0.76 -4.09 -2.88
C LEU A 12 1.77 -5.14 -2.37
N ALA A 13 1.28 -6.36 -2.12
CA ALA A 13 2.11 -7.51 -1.77
C ALA A 13 2.57 -8.21 -3.05
N THR A 14 3.59 -7.64 -3.70
CA THR A 14 4.04 -8.05 -5.05
C THR A 14 5.42 -8.67 -5.08
N HIS A 15 5.84 -9.27 -3.97
CA HIS A 15 7.01 -10.14 -3.90
C HIS A 15 6.67 -11.51 -4.54
N ASN A 16 6.26 -11.48 -5.81
CA ASN A 16 5.82 -12.61 -6.62
C ASN A 16 5.91 -12.21 -8.11
N ASP A 17 5.32 -13.01 -9.00
CA ASP A 17 5.25 -12.76 -10.44
C ASP A 17 4.40 -11.55 -10.83
N ALA A 18 3.64 -10.95 -9.90
CA ALA A 18 2.88 -9.72 -10.13
C ALA A 18 3.71 -8.43 -9.88
N ALA A 19 5.02 -8.52 -9.68
CA ALA A 19 5.89 -7.38 -9.41
C ALA A 19 5.80 -6.29 -10.50
N GLU A 20 5.94 -6.66 -11.78
CA GLU A 20 5.95 -5.72 -12.90
C GLU A 20 4.62 -4.97 -13.04
N VAL A 21 3.50 -5.69 -13.01
CA VAL A 21 2.16 -5.08 -13.08
C VAL A 21 1.82 -4.25 -11.83
N GLY A 22 2.39 -4.60 -10.67
CA GLY A 22 2.35 -3.78 -9.45
C GLY A 22 3.08 -2.45 -9.63
N GLU A 23 4.30 -2.47 -10.19
CA GLU A 23 5.06 -1.25 -10.51
C GLU A 23 4.32 -0.37 -11.52
N MET A 24 3.74 -0.96 -12.57
CA MET A 24 2.91 -0.23 -13.53
C MET A 24 1.70 0.42 -12.85
N SER A 25 1.07 -0.26 -11.90
CA SER A 25 -0.07 0.28 -11.15
C SER A 25 0.33 1.51 -10.33
N VAL A 26 1.45 1.43 -9.60
CA VAL A 26 1.98 2.57 -8.83
C VAL A 26 2.40 3.73 -9.75
N ALA A 27 3.02 3.44 -10.89
CA ALA A 27 3.39 4.46 -11.87
C ALA A 27 2.16 5.17 -12.45
N ARG A 28 1.05 4.46 -12.67
CA ARG A 28 -0.23 5.05 -13.09
C ARG A 28 -0.84 5.91 -11.99
N MET A 29 -0.83 5.46 -10.74
CA MET A 29 -1.28 6.27 -9.60
C MET A 29 -0.50 7.59 -9.50
N GLY A 30 0.81 7.56 -9.73
CA GLY A 30 1.67 8.75 -9.73
C GLY A 30 1.31 9.83 -10.77
N ARG A 31 0.50 9.48 -11.78
CA ARG A 31 0.03 10.42 -12.82
C ARG A 31 -1.39 10.93 -12.57
N ALA A 32 -2.06 10.43 -11.52
CA ALA A 32 -3.41 10.85 -11.19
C ALA A 32 -3.43 12.30 -10.69
N VAL A 33 -4.38 13.09 -11.20
CA VAL A 33 -4.69 14.39 -10.61
C VAL A 33 -5.54 14.14 -9.37
N LEU A 34 -4.95 14.34 -8.20
CA LEU A 34 -5.64 14.18 -6.92
C LEU A 34 -6.32 15.49 -6.52
N ASN A 35 -7.38 15.37 -5.72
CA ASN A 35 -7.93 16.52 -5.01
C ASN A 35 -7.37 16.54 -3.57
N ASP A 36 -7.35 17.72 -2.95
CA ASP A 36 -6.71 17.90 -1.64
C ASP A 36 -7.45 17.23 -0.47
N ARG A 37 -8.67 16.73 -0.69
CA ARG A 37 -9.49 16.04 0.32
C ARG A 37 -9.18 14.54 0.42
N VAL A 38 -8.44 13.98 -0.54
CA VAL A 38 -8.07 12.56 -0.58
C VAL A 38 -6.55 12.44 -0.49
N ARG A 39 -6.06 11.68 0.48
CA ARG A 39 -4.66 11.30 0.59
C ARG A 39 -4.49 9.85 0.16
N VAL A 40 -3.45 9.55 -0.61
CA VAL A 40 -3.17 8.21 -1.12
C VAL A 40 -1.79 7.77 -0.67
N LEU A 41 -1.74 6.72 0.13
CA LEU A 41 -0.54 6.17 0.77
C LEU A 41 -0.38 4.75 0.27
N VAL A 42 0.82 4.42 -0.20
CA VAL A 42 1.12 3.16 -0.88
C VAL A 42 2.28 2.48 -0.17
N GLN A 43 2.14 1.19 0.13
CA GLN A 43 3.27 0.30 0.40
C GLN A 43 3.33 -0.74 -0.72
N GLN A 44 4.51 -0.89 -1.33
CA GLN A 44 4.73 -1.87 -2.39
C GLN A 44 5.95 -2.72 -2.07
N ALA A 45 5.75 -4.03 -1.95
CA ALA A 45 6.80 -5.03 -1.87
C ALA A 45 7.16 -5.55 -3.25
N THR A 46 8.41 -5.45 -3.67
CA THR A 46 8.95 -6.07 -4.90
C THR A 46 9.95 -7.17 -4.53
N PRO A 47 10.44 -7.97 -5.50
CA PRO A 47 11.51 -8.94 -5.24
C PRO A 47 12.77 -8.33 -4.61
N ALA A 48 13.06 -7.05 -4.87
CA ALA A 48 14.25 -6.38 -4.36
C ALA A 48 14.06 -5.73 -2.98
N ARG A 49 12.91 -5.13 -2.72
CA ARG A 49 12.65 -4.32 -1.51
C ARG A 49 11.18 -3.95 -1.34
N THR A 50 10.85 -3.42 -0.18
CA THR A 50 9.56 -2.78 0.08
C THR A 50 9.69 -1.28 0.28
N VAL A 51 8.81 -0.51 -0.36
CA VAL A 51 8.84 0.95 -0.32
C VAL A 51 7.48 1.50 0.06
N ARG A 52 7.45 2.47 0.97
CA ARG A 52 6.30 3.33 1.26
C ARG A 52 6.41 4.67 0.54
N ARG A 53 5.28 5.19 0.06
CA ARG A 53 5.20 6.50 -0.61
C ARG A 53 3.82 7.12 -0.47
N ALA A 54 3.78 8.45 -0.44
CA ALA A 54 2.54 9.20 -0.67
C ALA A 54 2.46 9.63 -2.14
N ILE A 55 1.28 9.50 -2.74
CA ILE A 55 1.04 9.97 -4.10
C ILE A 55 0.59 11.43 -4.07
N GLY A 56 1.21 12.27 -4.92
CA GLY A 56 0.84 13.68 -5.06
C GLY A 56 1.13 14.57 -3.84
N MET A 57 1.90 14.07 -2.86
CA MET A 57 2.27 14.81 -1.65
C MET A 57 3.75 14.64 -1.36
N ALA A 58 4.40 15.71 -0.91
CA ALA A 58 5.74 15.64 -0.33
C ALA A 58 5.65 15.03 1.08
N ALA A 59 5.42 13.72 1.15
CA ALA A 59 5.52 12.96 2.39
C ALA A 59 6.79 12.11 2.37
N PRO A 60 7.37 11.77 3.54
CA PRO A 60 8.52 10.89 3.58
C PRO A 60 8.14 9.53 3.00
N GLY A 61 8.72 9.20 1.85
CA GLY A 61 8.82 7.82 1.41
C GLY A 61 9.89 7.11 2.23
N SER A 62 9.68 5.84 2.56
CA SER A 62 10.67 5.02 3.25
C SER A 62 10.96 3.75 2.46
N ASP A 63 12.24 3.42 2.33
CA ASP A 63 12.70 2.11 1.91
C ASP A 63 12.80 1.24 3.18
N LEU A 64 12.01 0.18 3.23
CA LEU A 64 11.94 -0.75 4.36
C LEU A 64 12.87 -1.95 4.16
N GLY A 65 13.55 -2.04 3.01
CA GLY A 65 14.31 -3.23 2.63
C GLY A 65 13.41 -4.44 2.40
N PRO A 66 13.96 -5.67 2.47
CA PRO A 66 13.17 -6.89 2.34
C PRO A 66 12.34 -7.10 3.61
N ILE A 67 11.02 -7.23 3.44
CA ILE A 67 10.09 -7.57 4.51
C ILE A 67 9.14 -8.66 4.00
N ASP A 68 8.65 -9.50 4.90
CA ASP A 68 7.58 -10.45 4.55
C ASP A 68 6.25 -9.68 4.43
N SER A 69 5.86 -9.39 3.19
CA SER A 69 4.59 -8.71 2.92
C SER A 69 3.35 -9.60 3.08
N GLY A 70 3.50 -10.91 3.28
CA GLY A 70 2.43 -11.84 3.61
C GLY A 70 2.15 -11.95 5.11
N ALA A 71 3.11 -11.53 5.95
CA ALA A 71 2.94 -11.51 7.40
C ALA A 71 1.86 -10.48 7.82
N PRO A 72 0.88 -10.86 8.67
CA PRO A 72 -0.16 -9.96 9.14
C PRO A 72 0.39 -8.68 9.82
N GLU A 73 1.51 -8.80 10.54
CA GLU A 73 2.16 -7.71 11.25
C GLU A 73 2.60 -6.62 10.29
N THR A 74 3.13 -6.99 9.12
CA THR A 74 3.55 -6.04 8.09
C THR A 74 2.40 -5.19 7.55
N LEU A 75 1.20 -5.80 7.42
CA LEU A 75 -0.01 -5.09 7.02
C LEU A 75 -0.49 -4.15 8.14
N LEU A 76 -0.50 -4.61 9.40
CA LEU A 76 -0.88 -3.80 10.55
C LEU A 76 0.04 -2.58 10.73
N ASP A 77 1.34 -2.76 10.52
CA ASP A 77 2.33 -1.69 10.56
C ASP A 77 2.10 -0.67 9.45
N PHE A 78 1.73 -1.11 8.25
CA PHE A 78 1.38 -0.21 7.15
C PHE A 78 0.13 0.61 7.46
N ILE A 79 -0.93 -0.02 7.95
CA ILE A 79 -2.19 0.65 8.32
C ILE A 79 -1.91 1.70 9.40
N SER A 80 -1.15 1.33 10.43
CA SER A 80 -0.78 2.21 11.53
C SER A 80 0.04 3.41 11.04
N TRP A 81 1.04 3.17 10.20
CA TRP A 81 1.86 4.22 9.60
C TRP A 81 1.02 5.16 8.72
N ALA A 82 0.12 4.62 7.89
CA ALA A 82 -0.70 5.43 6.98
C ALA A 82 -1.68 6.31 7.76
N ALA A 83 -2.31 5.78 8.82
CA ALA A 83 -3.21 6.54 9.69
C ALA A 83 -2.50 7.67 10.44
N GLN A 84 -1.25 7.44 10.88
CA GLN A 84 -0.43 8.46 11.54
C GLN A 84 0.09 9.51 10.56
N THR A 85 0.51 9.09 9.37
CA THR A 85 1.11 9.95 8.35
C THR A 85 0.06 10.86 7.68
N ALA A 86 -1.15 10.35 7.49
CA ALA A 86 -2.26 11.09 6.89
C ALA A 86 -3.58 10.82 7.62
N PRO A 87 -3.81 11.46 8.78
CA PRO A 87 -5.06 11.33 9.50
C PRO A 87 -6.24 11.88 8.69
N ALA A 88 -7.32 11.12 8.60
CA ALA A 88 -8.53 11.51 7.86
C ALA A 88 -9.80 11.12 8.61
N ARG A 89 -10.93 11.67 8.16
CA ARG A 89 -12.26 11.32 8.70
C ARG A 89 -12.66 9.88 8.36
N ARG A 90 -12.16 9.33 7.26
CA ARG A 90 -12.48 7.98 6.75
C ARG A 90 -11.25 7.35 6.13
N TYR A 91 -11.21 6.02 6.15
CA TYR A 91 -10.11 5.23 5.61
C TYR A 91 -10.64 4.17 4.64
N ALA A 92 -9.91 3.96 3.56
CA ALA A 92 -10.13 2.84 2.65
C ALA A 92 -8.83 2.03 2.57
N LEU A 93 -8.93 0.70 2.67
CA LEU A 93 -7.81 -0.21 2.47
C LEU A 93 -8.01 -0.99 1.18
N VAL A 94 -7.04 -0.90 0.28
CA VAL A 94 -6.98 -1.66 -0.96
C VAL A 94 -5.86 -2.69 -0.82
N LEU A 95 -6.23 -3.96 -0.76
CA LEU A 95 -5.28 -5.08 -0.80
C LEU A 95 -5.07 -5.48 -2.26
N TRP A 96 -3.81 -5.51 -2.69
CA TRP A 96 -3.44 -5.81 -4.06
C TRP A 96 -2.38 -6.92 -4.07
N SER A 97 -2.77 -8.07 -4.58
CA SER A 97 -1.91 -9.22 -4.90
C SER A 97 -2.75 -10.24 -5.67
N HIS A 98 -2.26 -11.47 -5.77
CA HIS A 98 -3.10 -12.63 -6.07
C HIS A 98 -4.16 -12.85 -4.97
N GLY A 99 -5.22 -13.58 -5.33
CA GLY A 99 -6.27 -13.95 -4.38
C GLY A 99 -6.93 -15.27 -4.79
N SER A 100 -6.98 -16.20 -3.84
CA SER A 100 -7.58 -17.54 -4.00
C SER A 100 -8.88 -17.71 -3.18
N GLY A 101 -9.38 -16.64 -2.56
CA GLY A 101 -10.59 -16.67 -1.75
C GLY A 101 -10.32 -17.09 -0.31
N TRP A 102 -11.19 -17.95 0.25
CA TRP A 102 -11.13 -18.38 1.66
C TRP A 102 -10.46 -19.74 1.85
N GLU A 103 -10.18 -20.47 0.77
CA GLU A 103 -9.72 -21.85 0.87
C GLU A 103 -8.21 -21.92 1.09
N PRO A 104 -7.73 -22.77 2.01
CA PRO A 104 -6.31 -22.84 2.36
C PRO A 104 -5.45 -23.62 1.34
N ARG A 105 -5.92 -23.81 0.09
CA ARG A 105 -5.29 -24.70 -0.91
C ARG A 105 -3.82 -24.35 -1.22
N GLU A 106 -3.40 -23.13 -0.91
CA GLU A 106 -2.03 -22.62 -1.11
C GLU A 106 -1.17 -22.59 0.18
N ILE A 107 -1.79 -22.70 1.36
CA ILE A 107 -1.10 -22.70 2.67
C ILE A 107 -0.65 -24.12 3.06
N GLU A 108 -1.30 -25.15 2.53
CA GLU A 108 -1.07 -26.56 2.89
C GLU A 108 -0.08 -27.31 1.97
N ARG A 109 0.84 -26.62 1.28
CA ARG A 109 1.87 -27.28 0.46
C ARG A 109 3.26 -27.25 1.08
#